data_AF-A0A6L2ZUN9-F1
#
_entry.id   AF-A0A6L2ZUN9-F1
#
_cell.length_a   1.000
_cell.length_b   1.000
_cell.length_c   1.000
_cell.angle_alpha   90.00
_cell.angle_beta   90.00
_cell.angle_gamma   90.00
#
_symmetry.space_group_name_H-M   'P 1'
#
loop_
_entity.id
_entity.type
_entity.pdbx_description
1 polymer ?
#
loop_
_entity_poly.entity_id
_entity_poly.type
_entity_poly.pdbx_seq_one_letter_code
_entity_poly.pdbx_strand_id
1 'polypeptide(L)'
;MIDKKEAKSAYKLQEKLGAVVAYKNISKNKFYLDIAPDLPGFKNRFEFSRKTGIGVPLAIDKDWKSDDFELLVLEELKKDELQTPKAFKEDLKTLKEIWLEKFADKDLY
;
A
#
# COMPACT_ATOMS: atom_id res chain seq x y z
N MET A 1 -10.92 11.92 30.77
CA MET A 1 -10.63 10.53 30.39
C MET A 1 -11.36 10.27 29.09
N ILE A 2 -10.64 9.97 27.99
CA ILE A 2 -11.31 9.66 26.72
C ILE A 2 -11.82 8.23 26.83
N ASP A 3 -13.13 8.09 26.73
CA ASP A 3 -13.84 6.82 26.89
C ASP A 3 -13.40 5.86 25.76
N LYS A 4 -12.82 4.70 26.13
CA LYS A 4 -12.32 3.68 25.18
C LYS A 4 -13.39 3.23 24.17
N LYS A 5 -14.66 3.51 24.45
CA LYS A 5 -15.81 3.15 23.63
C LYS A 5 -16.04 4.11 22.46
N GLU A 6 -15.78 5.41 22.62
CA GLU A 6 -15.95 6.41 21.56
C GLU A 6 -14.85 6.34 20.51
N ALA A 7 -13.61 6.02 20.92
CA ALA A 7 -12.48 5.83 20.01
C ALA A 7 -12.70 4.68 19.01
N LYS A 8 -13.42 3.61 19.41
CA LYS A 8 -13.76 2.48 18.52
C LYS A 8 -14.82 2.83 17.48
N SER A 9 -15.73 3.74 17.80
CA SER A 9 -16.83 4.15 16.90
C SER A 9 -16.32 5.07 15.80
N ALA A 10 -15.41 6.01 16.13
CA ALA A 10 -14.72 6.83 15.14
C ALA A 10 -13.84 5.99 14.19
N TYR A 11 -13.17 4.96 14.72
CA TYR A 11 -12.39 4.00 13.90
C TYR A 11 -13.24 3.18 12.92
N LYS A 12 -14.54 3.00 13.23
CA LYS A 12 -15.49 2.26 12.38
C LYS A 12 -16.13 3.12 11.29
N LEU A 13 -16.09 4.44 11.45
CA LEU A 13 -16.73 5.41 10.56
C LEU A 13 -15.74 6.11 9.61
N GLN A 14 -14.44 5.88 9.75
CA GLN A 14 -13.50 6.29 8.70
C GLN A 14 -13.81 5.49 7.43
N GLU A 15 -14.21 6.21 6.38
CA GLU A 15 -14.27 5.69 5.02
C GLU A 15 -13.00 4.86 4.78
N LYS A 16 -13.15 3.55 4.55
CA LYS A 16 -11.98 2.69 4.34
C LYS A 16 -11.35 3.07 3.01
N LEU A 17 -10.30 3.86 3.09
CA LEU A 17 -9.53 4.32 1.95
C LEU A 17 -8.46 3.29 1.63
N GLY A 18 -8.62 2.66 0.47
CA GLY A 18 -7.59 1.82 -0.12
C GLY A 18 -6.80 2.59 -1.17
N ALA A 19 -5.71 1.99 -1.65
CA ALA A 19 -4.92 2.57 -2.72
C ALA A 19 -4.13 1.52 -3.49
N VAL A 20 -3.76 1.84 -4.73
CA VAL A 20 -2.59 1.25 -5.39
C VAL A 20 -1.37 2.07 -4.98
N VAL A 21 -0.35 1.37 -4.51
CA VAL A 21 0.89 1.97 -4.01
C VAL A 21 2.09 1.38 -4.73
N ALA A 22 3.20 2.10 -4.74
CA ALA A 22 4.47 1.59 -5.25
C ALA A 22 5.60 1.81 -4.24
N TYR A 23 6.44 0.80 -4.07
CA TYR A 23 7.76 0.96 -3.50
C TYR A 23 8.69 1.35 -4.65
N LYS A 24 9.22 2.58 -4.63
CA LYS A 24 10.18 3.02 -5.64
C LYS A 24 11.57 2.98 -5.06
N ASN A 25 12.45 2.20 -5.68
CA ASN A 25 13.88 2.24 -5.43
C ASN A 25 14.46 3.52 -6.06
N ILE A 26 15.01 4.40 -5.23
CA ILE A 26 15.50 5.72 -5.65
C ILE A 26 16.72 5.58 -6.56
N SER A 27 17.64 4.67 -6.22
CA SER A 27 18.91 4.47 -6.93
C SER A 27 18.72 3.84 -8.31
N LYS A 28 17.77 2.91 -8.45
CA LYS A 28 17.54 2.14 -9.69
C LYS A 28 16.38 2.65 -10.53
N ASN A 29 15.59 3.58 -9.98
CA ASN A 29 14.34 4.05 -10.57
C ASN A 29 13.40 2.89 -10.97
N LYS A 30 13.32 1.87 -10.11
CA LYS A 30 12.46 0.70 -10.27
C LYS A 30 11.31 0.73 -9.27
N PHE A 31 10.18 0.15 -9.67
CA PHE A 31 8.92 0.21 -8.93
C PHE A 31 8.40 -1.21 -8.65
N TYR A 32 8.00 -1.46 -7.40
CA TYR A 32 7.20 -2.62 -7.03
C TYR A 32 5.81 -2.14 -6.65
N LEU A 33 4.81 -2.48 -7.45
CA LEU A 33 3.42 -2.10 -7.20
C LEU A 33 2.74 -3.10 -6.26
N ASP A 34 1.96 -2.60 -5.32
CA ASP A 34 1.13 -3.40 -4.42
C ASP A 34 -0.22 -2.71 -4.18
N ILE A 35 -1.14 -3.44 -3.56
CA ILE A 35 -2.42 -2.92 -3.11
C ILE A 35 -2.38 -2.65 -1.62
N ALA A 36 -2.99 -1.56 -1.21
CA ALA A 36 -3.17 -1.17 0.17
C ALA A 36 -4.68 -1.06 0.47
N PRO A 37 -5.38 -2.14 0.86
CA PRO A 37 -6.79 -2.07 1.26
C PRO A 37 -7.05 -1.23 2.52
N ASP A 38 -6.00 -0.97 3.28
CA ASP A 38 -5.95 -0.03 4.41
C ASP A 38 -4.67 0.81 4.23
N LEU A 39 -4.81 1.99 3.62
CA LEU A 39 -3.67 2.86 3.30
C LEU A 39 -2.92 3.32 4.57
N PRO A 40 -3.57 3.79 5.66
CA PRO A 40 -2.90 4.05 6.93
C PRO A 40 -2.11 2.85 7.47
N GLY A 41 -2.71 1.67 7.47
CA GLY A 41 -2.04 0.43 7.89
C GLY A 41 -0.81 0.12 7.04
N PHE A 42 -0.90 0.32 5.72
CA PHE A 42 0.21 0.09 4.79
C PHE A 42 1.36 1.07 5.01
N LYS A 43 1.08 2.36 5.22
CA LYS A 43 2.09 3.38 5.55
C LYS A 43 2.85 3.01 6.83
N ASN A 44 2.14 2.55 7.86
CA ASN A 44 2.77 2.07 9.09
C ASN A 44 3.67 0.86 8.87
N ARG A 45 3.23 -0.10 8.04
CA ARG A 45 4.05 -1.26 7.64
C ARG A 45 5.33 -0.80 6.91
N PHE A 46 5.23 0.13 5.98
CA PHE A 46 6.37 0.66 5.25
C PHE A 46 7.40 1.30 6.21
N GLU A 47 6.93 2.17 7.11
CA GLU A 47 7.79 2.80 8.12
C GLU A 47 8.43 1.79 9.08
N PHE A 48 7.68 0.76 9.49
CA PHE A 48 8.22 -0.35 10.27
C PHE A 48 9.33 -1.07 9.51
N SER A 49 9.10 -1.39 8.23
CA SER A 49 10.09 -2.04 7.38
C SER A 49 11.34 -1.19 7.19
N ARG A 50 11.19 0.14 7.09
CA ARG A 50 12.33 1.06 6.97
C ARG A 50 13.18 1.08 8.24
N LYS A 51 12.55 1.03 9.41
CA LYS A 51 13.24 1.03 10.71
C LYS A 51 13.89 -0.29 11.06
N THR A 52 13.32 -1.41 10.62
CA THR A 52 13.74 -2.75 11.05
C THR A 52 14.50 -3.52 9.98
N GLY A 53 14.47 -3.06 8.72
CA GLY A 53 15.08 -3.74 7.58
C GLY A 53 14.34 -5.02 7.15
N ILE A 54 13.14 -5.30 7.68
CA ILE A 54 12.38 -6.53 7.40
C ILE A 54 10.91 -6.26 7.02
N GLY A 55 10.22 -7.26 6.48
CA GLY A 55 8.76 -7.19 6.25
C GLY A 55 8.33 -6.61 4.91
N VAL A 56 9.27 -6.50 3.97
CA VAL A 56 9.00 -6.11 2.57
C VAL A 56 8.73 -7.33 1.67
N PRO A 57 8.10 -7.13 0.50
CA PRO A 57 7.93 -8.18 -0.51
C PRO A 57 9.25 -8.82 -0.94
N LEU A 58 9.24 -10.14 -1.16
CA LEU A 58 10.44 -10.90 -1.57
C LEU A 58 11.08 -10.36 -2.86
N ALA A 59 10.28 -9.83 -3.78
CA ALA A 59 10.75 -9.26 -5.04
C ALA A 59 11.73 -8.08 -4.84
N ILE A 60 11.59 -7.34 -3.72
CA ILE A 60 12.45 -6.19 -3.40
C ILE A 60 13.37 -6.43 -2.20
N ASP A 61 13.26 -7.56 -1.48
CA ASP A 61 14.01 -7.83 -0.24
C ASP A 61 15.54 -7.72 -0.40
N LYS A 62 16.07 -8.15 -1.56
CA LYS A 62 17.50 -8.05 -1.84
C LYS A 62 17.96 -6.60 -1.94
N ASP A 63 17.24 -5.79 -2.70
CA ASP A 63 17.58 -4.39 -2.94
C ASP A 63 17.23 -3.52 -1.73
N TRP A 64 16.19 -3.86 -0.98
CA TRP A 64 15.79 -3.18 0.26
C TRP A 64 16.89 -3.11 1.32
N LYS A 65 17.80 -4.09 1.32
CA LYS A 65 18.93 -4.14 2.27
C LYS A 65 20.04 -3.16 1.93
N SER A 66 20.16 -2.72 0.68
CA SER A 66 21.27 -1.89 0.21
C SER A 66 20.84 -0.52 -0.29
N ASP A 67 19.59 -0.37 -0.70
CA ASP A 67 19.11 0.80 -1.43
C ASP A 67 18.00 1.51 -0.66
N ASP A 68 17.84 2.81 -0.93
CA ASP A 68 16.76 3.60 -0.38
C ASP A 68 15.49 3.48 -1.22
N PHE A 69 14.36 3.40 -0.52
CA PHE A 69 13.03 3.31 -1.12
C PHE A 69 12.12 4.43 -0.63
N GLU A 70 11.26 4.92 -1.53
CA GLU A 70 10.11 5.76 -1.19
C GLU A 70 8.80 5.00 -1.39
N LEU A 71 7.80 5.31 -0.55
CA LEU A 71 6.44 4.83 -0.73
C LEU A 71 5.65 5.88 -1.53
N LEU A 72 5.13 5.48 -2.68
CA LEU A 72 4.25 6.29 -3.51
C LEU A 72 2.82 5.79 -3.43
N VAL A 73 1.88 6.72 -3.31
CA VAL A 73 0.45 6.45 -3.50
C VAL A 73 0.12 6.83 -4.93
N LEU A 74 -0.18 5.83 -5.76
CA LEU A 74 -0.44 6.03 -7.19
C LEU A 74 -1.88 6.48 -7.41
N GLU A 75 -2.82 5.77 -6.78
CA GLU A 75 -4.25 6.08 -6.90
C GLU A 75 -4.99 5.58 -5.65
N GLU A 76 -5.84 6.42 -5.09
CA GLU A 76 -6.69 6.09 -3.94
C GLU A 76 -8.07 5.63 -4.41
N LEU A 77 -8.60 4.60 -3.77
CA LEU A 77 -9.93 4.07 -4.05
C LEU A 77 -10.73 4.04 -2.75
N LYS A 78 -11.90 4.68 -2.75
CA LYS A 78 -12.83 4.60 -1.63
C LYS A 78 -13.62 3.30 -1.71
N LYS A 79 -13.70 2.62 -0.58
CA LYS A 79 -14.57 1.45 -0.43
C LYS A 79 -16.02 1.89 -0.31
N ASP A 80 -16.91 1.33 -1.13
CA ASP A 80 -18.35 1.52 -0.98
C ASP A 80 -18.88 0.89 0.32
N GLU A 81 -19.90 1.50 0.92
CA GLU A 81 -20.50 1.05 2.20
C GLU A 81 -21.05 -0.38 2.14
N LEU A 82 -21.68 -0.73 1.02
CA LEU A 82 -22.29 -2.05 0.80
C LEU A 82 -21.29 -3.09 0.29
N GLN A 83 -20.08 -2.67 -0.10
CA GLN A 83 -19.10 -3.56 -0.68
C GLN A 83 -18.47 -4.45 0.39
N THR A 84 -18.27 -5.73 0.07
CA THR A 84 -17.53 -6.62 0.99
C THR A 84 -16.03 -6.32 0.99
N PRO A 85 -15.28 -6.60 2.07
CA PRO A 85 -13.81 -6.44 2.06
C PRO A 85 -13.12 -7.24 0.96
N LYS A 86 -13.66 -8.40 0.60
CA LYS A 86 -13.12 -9.23 -0.49
C LYS A 86 -13.31 -8.54 -1.84
N ALA A 87 -14.53 -8.09 -2.14
CA ALA A 87 -14.81 -7.38 -3.39
C ALA A 87 -13.93 -6.12 -3.53
N PHE A 88 -13.79 -5.34 -2.45
CA PHE A 88 -12.91 -4.17 -2.45
C PHE A 88 -11.45 -4.50 -2.75
N LYS A 89 -10.95 -5.63 -2.23
CA LYS A 89 -9.59 -6.09 -2.52
C LYS A 89 -9.44 -6.50 -3.98
N GLU A 90 -10.46 -7.10 -4.59
CA GLU A 90 -10.42 -7.43 -6.02
C GLU A 90 -10.44 -6.16 -6.89
N ASP A 91 -11.24 -5.15 -6.56
CA ASP A 91 -11.22 -3.86 -7.27
C ASP A 91 -9.84 -3.21 -7.23
N LEU A 92 -9.18 -3.23 -6.07
CA LEU A 92 -7.81 -2.73 -5.94
C LEU A 92 -6.80 -3.55 -6.76
N LYS A 93 -7.00 -4.88 -6.91
CA LYS A 93 -6.15 -5.70 -7.78
C LYS A 93 -6.34 -5.33 -9.24
N THR A 94 -7.59 -5.20 -9.70
CA THR A 94 -7.90 -4.74 -11.05
C THR A 94 -7.27 -3.37 -11.31
N LEU A 95 -7.39 -2.44 -10.35
CA LEU A 95 -6.75 -1.13 -10.46
C LEU A 95 -5.23 -1.23 -10.52
N LYS A 96 -4.62 -2.11 -9.72
CA LYS A 96 -3.18 -2.39 -9.79
C LYS A 96 -2.77 -2.93 -11.16
N GLU A 97 -3.54 -3.84 -11.76
CA GLU A 97 -3.26 -4.39 -13.09
C GLU A 97 -3.27 -3.28 -14.16
N ILE A 98 -4.28 -2.39 -14.14
CA ILE A 98 -4.33 -1.21 -15.02
C ILE A 98 -3.11 -0.31 -14.81
N TRP A 99 -2.66 -0.14 -13.57
CA TRP A 99 -1.45 0.63 -13.29
C TRP A 99 -0.18 -0.06 -13.80
N LEU A 100 -0.07 -1.38 -13.66
CA LEU A 100 1.07 -2.15 -14.17
C LEU A 100 1.25 -1.95 -15.68
N GLU A 101 0.16 -1.89 -16.45
CA GLU A 101 0.18 -1.63 -17.90
C GLU A 101 0.78 -0.26 -18.28
N LYS A 102 0.81 0.70 -17.34
CA LYS A 102 1.39 2.04 -17.57
C LYS A 102 2.90 2.08 -17.39
N PHE A 103 3.50 1.05 -16.79
CA PHE A 103 4.95 0.95 -16.59
C PHE A 103 5.59 0.11 -17.70
N ALA A 104 6.82 0.44 -18.08
CA ALA A 104 7.62 -0.47 -18.90
C ALA A 104 8.19 -1.59 -18.02
N ASP A 105 8.28 -2.82 -18.54
CA ASP A 105 8.78 -3.98 -17.78
C ASP A 105 10.15 -3.74 -17.11
N LYS A 106 11.03 -2.97 -17.76
CA LYS A 106 12.35 -2.62 -17.23
C LYS A 106 12.29 -1.77 -15.95
N ASP A 107 11.21 -1.01 -15.79
CA ASP A 107 10.97 -0.12 -14.65
C ASP A 107 10.33 -0.88 -13.48
N LEU A 108 9.97 -2.16 -13.66
CA LEU A 108 9.35 -3.00 -12.64
C LEU A 108 10.34 -3.97 -11.99
N TYR A 109 9.95 -4.46 -10.82
CA TYR A 109 10.60 -5.55 -10.07
C TYR A 109 9.99 -6.91 -10.38
#